data_AF-A0A1Z5JTE5-F1
#
_entry.id   AF-A0A1Z5JTE5-F1
#
_cell.length_a   1.000
_cell.length_b   1.000
_cell.length_c   1.000
_cell.angle_alpha   90.00
_cell.angle_beta   90.00
_cell.angle_gamma   90.00
#
_symmetry.space_group_name_H-M   'P 1'
#
loop_
_entity.id
_entity.type
_entity.pdbx_description
1 polymer ?
#
loop_
_entity_poly.entity_id
_entity_poly.type
_entity_poly.pdbx_seq_one_letter_code
_entity_poly.pdbx_strand_id
1 'polypeptide(L)'
;MISPNKIVSYPLGHEESGSLHVFGNAKDATNVVIMCPGYPDDQTVFYPLAQRLSALGLLVGIVCLPGYDRTLRHDLWSFLDIADGLREAIQVLRQNVQPELKLFGIFHDWGCVVGTMYANRAVAIKDREELIPDRLILLDVLLSPRGARRSSLSKRTVYQGMVFVLYQIPLAFAFWFHRYISKTLACAVLSMTGLVIPLLLLNHPTDLKHLEERQALQAPQLAYPYYHAWKSLFTLQTKEFAYCYLPKDLTSMPVLFLHGQHKKIPLHVQQGEDVLNREHDKGNKSKVVAMPNGGHWFYLSNLDECWGHIEAFLK
;
A
#
# COMPACT_ATOMS: atom_id res chain seq x y z
N MET A 1 -17.47 -17.63 4.53
CA MET A 1 -16.61 -16.54 5.05
C MET A 1 -15.17 -16.96 4.77
N ILE A 2 -14.38 -16.12 4.10
CA ILE A 2 -12.97 -16.44 3.82
C ILE A 2 -12.16 -16.17 5.08
N SER A 3 -11.34 -17.11 5.51
CA SER A 3 -10.50 -17.00 6.71
C SER A 3 -9.08 -17.48 6.43
N PRO A 4 -8.05 -16.88 7.06
CA PRO A 4 -6.68 -17.36 6.93
C PRO A 4 -6.53 -18.77 7.51
N ASN A 5 -5.56 -19.53 7.01
CA ASN A 5 -5.17 -20.82 7.58
C ASN A 5 -4.55 -20.66 8.97
N LYS A 6 -3.82 -19.56 9.18
CA LYS A 6 -3.18 -19.23 10.47
C LYS A 6 -3.04 -17.72 10.62
N ILE A 7 -3.11 -17.23 11.85
CA ILE A 7 -2.70 -15.86 12.20
C ILE A 7 -1.45 -15.98 13.07
N VAL A 8 -0.39 -15.28 12.72
CA VAL A 8 0.90 -15.32 13.41
C VAL A 8 1.27 -13.91 13.85
N SER A 9 1.85 -13.78 15.04
CA SER A 9 2.41 -12.53 15.52
C SER A 9 3.80 -12.26 14.92
N TYR A 10 4.11 -11.00 14.65
CA TYR A 10 5.46 -10.55 14.31
C TYR A 10 5.83 -9.28 15.09
N PRO A 11 7.12 -9.03 15.37
CA PRO A 11 7.50 -7.88 16.19
C PRO A 11 7.28 -6.56 15.43
N LEU A 12 6.72 -5.58 16.14
CA LEU A 12 6.63 -4.18 15.75
C LEU A 12 7.37 -3.36 16.82
N GLY A 13 8.38 -2.59 16.42
CA GLY A 13 9.46 -2.10 17.31
C GLY A 13 9.08 -1.59 18.71
N HIS A 14 7.97 -0.84 18.86
CA HIS A 14 7.66 -0.03 20.06
C HIS A 14 6.63 -0.61 21.04
N GLU A 15 6.46 -1.94 21.09
CA GLU A 15 5.52 -2.72 21.94
C GLU A 15 4.19 -3.06 21.26
N GLU A 16 3.80 -4.34 21.45
CA GLU A 16 2.82 -5.15 20.72
C GLU A 16 3.30 -5.79 19.41
N SER A 17 2.74 -6.96 19.10
CA SER A 17 3.04 -7.73 17.88
C SER A 17 1.97 -7.47 16.82
N GLY A 18 2.38 -7.24 15.58
CA GLY A 18 1.46 -7.15 14.45
C GLY A 18 0.84 -8.51 14.12
N SER A 19 -0.30 -8.51 13.41
CA SER A 19 -0.94 -9.73 12.93
C SER A 19 -0.57 -10.03 11.49
N LEU A 20 0.03 -11.19 11.24
CA LEU A 20 0.27 -11.74 9.91
C LEU A 20 -0.76 -12.83 9.63
N HIS A 21 -1.65 -12.56 8.67
CA HIS A 21 -2.70 -13.48 8.23
C HIS A 21 -2.18 -14.33 7.08
N VAL A 22 -2.07 -15.64 7.31
CA VAL A 22 -1.39 -16.57 6.41
C VAL A 22 -2.41 -17.45 5.67
N PHE A 23 -2.27 -17.51 4.35
CA PHE A 23 -3.00 -18.42 3.45
C PHE A 23 -2.01 -19.35 2.73
N GLY A 24 -2.42 -20.61 2.53
CA GLY A 24 -1.58 -21.64 1.91
C GLY A 24 -0.77 -22.46 2.92
N ASN A 25 -0.01 -23.43 2.42
CA ASN A 25 0.83 -24.32 3.20
C ASN A 25 2.31 -24.07 2.90
N ALA A 26 3.12 -23.78 3.92
CA ALA A 26 4.54 -23.51 3.77
C ALA A 26 5.33 -24.68 3.17
N LYS A 27 4.91 -25.93 3.43
CA LYS A 27 5.60 -27.14 2.94
C LYS A 27 5.47 -27.34 1.43
N ASP A 28 4.37 -26.89 0.86
CA ASP A 28 4.01 -27.10 -0.55
C ASP A 28 4.14 -25.79 -1.36
N ALA A 29 4.72 -24.75 -0.75
CA ALA A 29 4.76 -23.42 -1.32
C ALA A 29 5.74 -23.36 -2.50
N THR A 30 5.30 -22.82 -3.63
CA THR A 30 6.15 -22.61 -4.80
C THR A 30 6.85 -21.25 -4.78
N ASN A 31 6.20 -20.23 -4.20
CA ASN A 31 6.76 -18.90 -3.95
C ASN A 31 6.02 -18.27 -2.75
N VAL A 32 6.54 -17.14 -2.26
CA VAL A 32 5.99 -16.39 -1.14
C VAL A 32 5.43 -15.06 -1.62
N VAL A 33 4.27 -14.66 -1.10
CA VAL A 33 3.66 -13.36 -1.35
C VAL A 33 3.46 -12.64 -0.03
N ILE A 34 3.87 -11.38 0.05
CA ILE A 34 3.51 -10.47 1.13
C ILE A 34 2.56 -9.39 0.62
N MET A 35 1.49 -9.15 1.36
CA MET A 35 0.46 -8.18 1.03
C MET A 35 0.31 -7.15 2.15
N CYS A 36 0.15 -5.87 1.80
CA CYS A 36 -0.15 -4.80 2.75
C CYS A 36 -1.08 -3.76 2.12
N PRO A 37 -2.34 -3.65 2.58
CA PRO A 37 -3.25 -2.60 2.14
C PRO A 37 -2.88 -1.27 2.81
N GLY A 38 -3.46 -0.18 2.32
CA GLY A 38 -3.24 1.16 2.86
C GLY A 38 -4.47 1.71 3.56
N TYR A 39 -4.48 3.01 3.86
CA TYR A 39 -5.66 3.64 4.44
C TYR A 39 -6.90 3.48 3.55
N PRO A 40 -8.09 3.17 4.09
CA PRO A 40 -8.46 2.90 5.49
C PRO A 40 -8.56 1.38 5.79
N ASP A 41 -7.92 0.55 4.97
CA ASP A 41 -8.22 -0.86 4.84
C ASP A 41 -7.39 -1.72 5.82
N ASP A 42 -8.02 -2.75 6.41
CA ASP A 42 -7.33 -3.82 7.14
C ASP A 42 -6.96 -4.98 6.21
N GLN A 43 -6.33 -6.03 6.72
CA GLN A 43 -5.95 -7.22 5.94
C GLN A 43 -7.11 -7.91 5.21
N THR A 44 -8.35 -7.74 5.64
CA THR A 44 -9.50 -8.52 5.15
C THR A 44 -9.83 -8.19 3.69
N VAL A 45 -9.51 -6.97 3.23
CA VAL A 45 -9.72 -6.56 1.83
C VAL A 45 -8.95 -7.43 0.85
N PHE A 46 -7.84 -8.03 1.28
CA PHE A 46 -7.02 -8.91 0.46
C PHE A 46 -7.35 -10.39 0.59
N TYR A 47 -8.27 -10.81 1.46
CA TYR A 47 -8.59 -12.23 1.62
C TYR A 47 -9.05 -12.93 0.33
N PRO A 48 -9.92 -12.34 -0.51
CA PRO A 48 -10.31 -12.98 -1.77
C PRO A 48 -9.13 -13.21 -2.71
N LEU A 49 -8.22 -12.23 -2.81
CA LEU A 49 -7.03 -12.33 -3.65
C LEU A 49 -6.02 -13.35 -3.07
N ALA A 50 -5.80 -13.33 -1.75
CA ALA A 50 -4.92 -14.28 -1.08
C ALA A 50 -5.41 -15.73 -1.21
N GLN A 51 -6.72 -15.96 -1.20
CA GLN A 51 -7.29 -17.29 -1.46
C GLN A 51 -7.02 -17.77 -2.89
N ARG A 52 -7.09 -16.89 -3.89
CA ARG A 52 -6.75 -17.26 -5.28
C ARG A 52 -5.27 -17.55 -5.44
N LEU A 53 -4.41 -16.73 -4.84
CA LEU A 53 -2.96 -16.93 -4.85
C LEU A 53 -2.58 -18.26 -4.16
N SER A 54 -3.16 -18.55 -3.00
CA SER A 54 -2.85 -19.80 -2.29
C SER A 54 -3.34 -21.05 -3.02
N ALA A 55 -4.43 -20.95 -3.78
CA ALA A 55 -4.89 -22.01 -4.67
C ALA A 55 -3.90 -22.31 -5.82
N LEU A 56 -3.00 -21.37 -6.16
CA LEU A 56 -1.89 -21.60 -7.09
C LEU A 56 -0.63 -22.20 -6.43
N GLY A 57 -0.70 -22.57 -5.14
CA GLY A 57 0.45 -23.09 -4.39
C GLY A 57 1.37 -22.01 -3.82
N LEU A 58 0.92 -20.75 -3.76
CA LEU A 58 1.70 -19.66 -3.14
C LEU A 58 1.45 -19.62 -1.62
N LEU A 59 2.50 -19.37 -0.82
CA LEU A 59 2.33 -19.00 0.58
C LEU A 59 2.10 -17.49 0.67
N VAL A 60 0.93 -17.07 1.16
CA VAL A 60 0.55 -15.66 1.18
C VAL A 60 0.46 -15.19 2.63
N GLY A 61 1.20 -14.14 2.96
CA GLY A 61 1.04 -13.38 4.19
C GLY A 61 0.39 -12.04 3.91
N ILE A 62 -0.55 -11.64 4.75
CA ILE A 62 -1.18 -10.32 4.71
C ILE A 62 -0.95 -9.66 6.06
N VAL A 63 -0.38 -8.45 6.03
CA VAL A 63 -0.34 -7.54 7.16
C VAL A 63 -1.23 -6.34 6.87
N CYS A 64 -1.48 -5.50 7.87
CA CYS A 64 -2.03 -4.16 7.68
C CYS A 64 -1.08 -3.12 8.27
N LEU A 65 -1.39 -1.85 8.04
CA LEU A 65 -0.72 -0.76 8.73
C LEU A 65 -0.99 -0.86 10.25
N PRO A 66 0.00 -0.53 11.12
CA PRO A 66 -0.18 -0.64 12.56
C PRO A 66 -1.47 -0.01 13.10
N GLY A 67 -2.28 -0.85 13.74
CA GLY A 67 -3.54 -0.48 14.39
C GLY A 67 -4.77 -0.50 13.48
N TYR A 68 -4.64 -1.01 12.26
CA TYR A 68 -5.81 -1.19 11.39
C TYR A 68 -6.60 -2.46 11.70
N ASP A 69 -5.95 -3.45 12.30
CA ASP A 69 -6.56 -4.70 12.76
C ASP A 69 -6.95 -4.69 14.25
N ARG A 70 -6.40 -3.75 15.04
CA ARG A 70 -6.47 -3.72 16.50
C ARG A 70 -6.34 -2.30 17.04
N THR A 71 -6.66 -2.10 18.32
CA THR A 71 -6.38 -0.84 19.04
C THR A 71 -4.90 -0.73 19.45
N LEU A 72 -3.98 -0.80 18.49
CA LEU A 72 -2.56 -0.50 18.72
C LEU A 72 -2.38 1.00 18.98
N ARG A 73 -1.33 1.40 19.68
CA ARG A 73 -0.97 2.82 19.81
C ARG A 73 -0.54 3.37 18.44
N HIS A 74 -1.41 4.15 17.80
CA HIS A 74 -1.22 4.63 16.43
C HIS A 74 -0.18 5.75 16.28
N ASP A 75 0.36 6.29 17.38
CA ASP A 75 1.18 7.50 17.42
C ASP A 75 2.70 7.26 17.45
N LEU A 76 3.11 5.99 17.41
CA LEU A 76 4.52 5.59 17.55
C LEU A 76 5.17 5.14 16.24
N TRP A 77 4.44 5.13 15.12
CA TRP A 77 4.90 4.48 13.90
C TRP A 77 5.29 5.50 12.84
N SER A 78 6.61 5.71 12.66
CA SER A 78 7.13 6.36 11.46
C SER A 78 6.97 5.46 10.23
N PHE A 79 7.13 6.01 9.02
CA PHE A 79 7.11 5.17 7.82
C PHE A 79 8.28 4.16 7.80
N LEU A 80 9.39 4.51 8.46
CA LEU A 80 10.53 3.60 8.62
C LEU A 80 10.18 2.44 9.55
N ASP A 81 9.51 2.69 10.67
CA ASP A 81 9.09 1.64 11.61
C ASP A 81 8.11 0.67 10.95
N ILE A 82 7.18 1.17 10.13
CA ILE A 82 6.24 0.33 9.39
C ILE A 82 6.97 -0.54 8.36
N ALA A 83 7.94 0.03 7.64
CA ALA A 83 8.77 -0.73 6.70
C ALA A 83 9.62 -1.80 7.41
N ASP A 84 10.11 -1.52 8.62
CA ASP A 84 10.81 -2.51 9.45
C ASP A 84 9.85 -3.60 9.95
N GLY A 85 8.64 -3.24 10.37
CA GLY A 85 7.58 -4.19 10.69
C GLY A 85 7.25 -5.13 9.53
N LEU A 86 7.19 -4.61 8.30
CA LEU A 86 6.98 -5.42 7.10
C LEU A 86 8.12 -6.43 6.89
N ARG A 87 9.39 -6.03 7.13
CA ARG A 87 10.55 -6.93 7.09
C ARG A 87 10.41 -8.06 8.12
N GLU A 88 10.04 -7.73 9.35
CA GLU A 88 9.85 -8.73 10.42
C GLU A 88 8.71 -9.70 10.08
N ALA A 89 7.59 -9.21 9.53
CA ALA A 89 6.50 -10.05 9.07
C ALA A 89 6.94 -11.03 7.97
N ILE A 90 7.76 -10.59 7.02
CA ILE A 90 8.30 -11.42 5.94
C ILE A 90 9.26 -12.47 6.51
N GLN A 91 10.10 -12.10 7.47
CA GLN A 91 10.96 -13.06 8.17
C GLN A 91 10.14 -14.15 8.84
N VAL A 92 9.07 -13.79 9.57
CA VAL A 92 8.14 -14.75 10.18
C VAL A 92 7.46 -15.63 9.12
N LEU A 93 6.99 -15.05 8.02
CA LEU A 93 6.36 -15.78 6.92
C LEU A 93 7.30 -16.82 6.31
N ARG A 94 8.60 -16.49 6.21
CA ARG A 94 9.63 -17.33 5.59
C ARG A 94 10.27 -18.36 6.52
N GLN A 95 9.95 -18.38 7.82
CA GLN A 95 10.61 -19.30 8.79
C GLN A 95 10.51 -20.79 8.42
N ASN A 96 9.49 -21.19 7.65
CA ASN A 96 9.19 -22.58 7.34
C ASN A 96 9.12 -22.86 5.83
N VAL A 97 9.69 -21.98 5.00
CA VAL A 97 9.77 -22.18 3.54
C VAL A 97 11.23 -22.33 3.11
N GLN A 98 11.43 -22.89 1.93
CA GLN A 98 12.76 -23.01 1.33
C GLN A 98 13.33 -21.60 1.04
N PRO A 99 14.60 -21.29 1.40
CA PRO A 99 15.18 -19.95 1.24
C PRO A 99 15.19 -19.42 -0.20
N GLU A 100 15.23 -20.30 -1.20
CA GLU A 100 15.26 -20.01 -2.63
C GLU A 100 13.90 -19.61 -3.23
N LEU A 101 12.80 -19.77 -2.47
CA LEU A 101 11.49 -19.39 -2.96
C LEU A 101 11.43 -17.88 -3.19
N LYS A 102 10.95 -17.50 -4.37
CA LYS A 102 10.80 -16.08 -4.74
C LYS A 102 9.86 -15.35 -3.80
N LEU A 103 10.10 -14.07 -3.60
CA LEU A 103 9.26 -13.18 -2.80
C LEU A 103 8.56 -12.16 -3.71
N PHE A 104 7.25 -12.09 -3.64
CA PHE A 104 6.46 -11.08 -4.35
C PHE A 104 5.78 -10.14 -3.36
N GLY A 105 5.82 -8.83 -3.63
CA GLY A 105 5.10 -7.82 -2.85
C GLY A 105 3.85 -7.34 -3.57
N ILE A 106 2.70 -7.32 -2.90
CA ILE A 106 1.45 -6.73 -3.40
C ILE A 106 0.96 -5.67 -2.43
N PHE A 107 0.88 -4.43 -2.88
CA PHE A 107 0.63 -3.30 -1.99
C PHE A 107 -0.46 -2.40 -2.55
N HIS A 108 -1.25 -1.77 -1.68
CA HIS A 108 -2.30 -0.81 -2.07
C HIS A 108 -2.19 0.49 -1.28
N ASP A 109 -2.47 1.62 -1.92
CA ASP A 109 -2.52 2.95 -1.29
C ASP A 109 -1.26 3.26 -0.45
N TRP A 110 -1.39 3.66 0.83
CA TRP A 110 -0.26 3.84 1.74
C TRP A 110 0.59 2.58 1.95
N GLY A 111 0.01 1.39 1.75
CA GLY A 111 0.74 0.13 1.66
C GLY A 111 1.79 0.16 0.55
N CYS A 112 1.52 0.81 -0.61
CA CYS A 112 2.51 0.97 -1.68
C CYS A 112 3.71 1.80 -1.22
N VAL A 113 3.47 2.84 -0.41
CA VAL A 113 4.53 3.70 0.11
C VAL A 113 5.48 2.88 0.98
N VAL A 114 4.95 2.21 2.00
CA VAL A 114 5.77 1.44 2.96
C VAL A 114 6.34 0.17 2.35
N GLY A 115 5.59 -0.49 1.45
CA GLY A 115 6.04 -1.68 0.73
C GLY A 115 7.20 -1.38 -0.22
N THR A 116 7.16 -0.25 -0.92
CA THR A 116 8.29 0.18 -1.77
C THR A 116 9.48 0.64 -0.94
N MET A 117 9.24 1.34 0.18
CA MET A 117 10.30 1.69 1.13
C MET A 117 11.01 0.45 1.66
N TYR A 118 10.25 -0.57 2.06
CA TYR A 118 10.77 -1.87 2.45
C TYR A 118 11.63 -2.49 1.34
N ALA A 119 11.10 -2.61 0.13
CA ALA A 119 11.79 -3.28 -0.98
C ALA A 119 13.15 -2.61 -1.28
N ASN A 120 13.18 -1.28 -1.32
CA ASN A 120 14.42 -0.52 -1.51
C ASN A 120 15.40 -0.66 -0.36
N ARG A 121 14.91 -0.79 0.89
CA ARG A 121 15.76 -1.04 2.06
C ARG A 121 16.30 -2.46 2.06
N ALA A 122 15.50 -3.46 1.66
CA ALA A 122 15.92 -4.85 1.59
C ALA A 122 17.14 -5.05 0.67
N VAL A 123 17.17 -4.37 -0.47
CA VAL A 123 18.33 -4.36 -1.39
C VAL A 123 19.61 -3.83 -0.73
N ALA A 124 19.49 -2.97 0.30
CA ALA A 124 20.64 -2.42 1.03
C ALA A 124 21.13 -3.33 2.18
N ILE A 125 20.39 -4.38 2.54
CA ILE A 125 20.78 -5.32 3.59
C ILE A 125 21.71 -6.37 2.99
N LYS A 126 22.98 -6.38 3.43
CA LYS A 126 23.95 -7.40 3.01
C LYS A 126 23.56 -8.77 3.55
N ASP A 127 23.86 -9.81 2.77
CA ASP A 127 23.72 -11.22 3.14
C ASP A 127 22.27 -11.68 3.45
N ARG A 128 21.27 -10.94 2.97
CA ARG A 128 19.82 -11.21 3.18
C ARG A 128 19.01 -11.16 1.88
N GLU A 129 19.53 -11.79 0.83
CA GLU A 129 18.90 -11.80 -0.50
C GLU A 129 17.48 -12.37 -0.48
N GLU A 130 17.17 -13.27 0.46
CA GLU A 130 15.85 -13.88 0.60
C GLU A 130 14.74 -12.89 1.03
N LEU A 131 15.13 -11.68 1.48
CA LEU A 131 14.21 -10.61 1.81
C LEU A 131 13.95 -9.67 0.63
N ILE A 132 14.74 -9.73 -0.45
CA ILE A 132 14.57 -8.85 -1.59
C ILE A 132 13.40 -9.36 -2.43
N PRO A 133 12.35 -8.56 -2.68
CA PRO A 133 11.27 -8.99 -3.56
C PRO A 133 11.77 -9.18 -4.99
N ASP A 134 11.41 -10.30 -5.61
CA ASP A 134 11.63 -10.57 -7.03
C ASP A 134 10.72 -9.71 -7.91
N ARG A 135 9.50 -9.39 -7.45
CA ARG A 135 8.52 -8.58 -8.20
C ARG A 135 7.67 -7.76 -7.24
N LEU A 136 7.26 -6.57 -7.68
CA LEU A 136 6.29 -5.73 -6.97
C LEU A 136 5.03 -5.52 -7.79
N ILE A 137 3.88 -5.58 -7.14
CA ILE A 137 2.58 -5.21 -7.67
C ILE A 137 2.07 -4.05 -6.82
N LEU A 138 1.93 -2.88 -7.43
CA LEU A 138 1.48 -1.66 -6.77
C LEU A 138 0.07 -1.33 -7.25
N LEU A 139 -0.86 -1.23 -6.31
CA LEU A 139 -2.27 -0.95 -6.56
C LEU A 139 -2.56 0.50 -6.17
N ASP A 140 -2.99 1.26 -7.17
CA ASP A 140 -3.46 2.65 -7.11
C ASP A 140 -2.40 3.73 -6.83
N VAL A 141 -1.38 3.47 -6.01
CA VAL A 141 -0.30 4.43 -5.73
C VAL A 141 1.00 4.05 -6.45
N LEU A 142 1.62 5.02 -7.13
CA LEU A 142 2.92 4.87 -7.78
C LEU A 142 3.88 6.00 -7.38
N LEU A 143 5.10 5.63 -7.02
CA LEU A 143 6.15 6.56 -6.60
C LEU A 143 7.00 7.05 -7.79
N SER A 144 7.74 8.14 -7.60
CA SER A 144 8.66 8.64 -8.62
C SER A 144 9.89 7.74 -8.73
N PRO A 145 10.54 7.66 -9.89
CA PRO A 145 11.86 7.06 -10.00
C PRO A 145 12.89 7.88 -9.20
N ARG A 146 13.93 7.23 -8.68
CA ARG A 146 14.95 7.91 -7.88
C ARG A 146 15.66 8.99 -8.69
N GLY A 147 15.80 10.17 -8.11
CA GLY A 147 16.52 11.29 -8.75
C GLY A 147 15.75 11.97 -9.88
N ALA A 148 14.46 11.67 -10.04
CA ALA A 148 13.59 12.40 -10.96
C ALA A 148 13.69 13.90 -10.68
N ARG A 149 14.11 14.69 -11.68
CA ARG A 149 14.13 16.16 -11.55
C ARG A 149 12.68 16.64 -11.43
N ARG A 150 12.43 17.56 -10.49
CA ARG A 150 11.11 18.21 -10.29
C ARG A 150 10.55 18.87 -11.56
N SER A 151 11.39 19.18 -12.54
CA SER A 151 11.05 19.98 -13.73
C SER A 151 10.09 19.32 -14.72
N SER A 152 9.81 18.01 -14.61
CA SER A 152 8.77 17.35 -15.41
C SER A 152 7.56 16.89 -14.60
N LEU A 153 7.37 17.41 -13.37
CA LEU A 153 6.07 17.30 -12.72
C LEU A 153 5.06 17.90 -13.69
N SER A 154 4.22 17.05 -14.29
CA SER A 154 3.10 17.52 -15.09
C SER A 154 2.40 18.58 -14.25
N LYS A 155 2.06 19.72 -14.87
CA LYS A 155 1.43 20.82 -14.15
C LYS A 155 0.17 20.25 -13.51
N ARG A 156 0.22 19.97 -12.20
CA ARG A 156 -0.96 19.51 -11.47
C ARG A 156 -2.03 20.55 -11.74
N THR A 157 -3.19 20.09 -12.19
CA THR A 157 -4.30 21.02 -12.39
C THR A 157 -4.63 21.66 -11.04
N VAL A 158 -5.13 22.90 -11.06
CA VAL A 158 -5.58 23.56 -9.82
C VAL A 158 -6.56 22.66 -9.07
N TYR A 159 -7.43 21.95 -9.83
CA TYR A 159 -8.31 20.93 -9.31
C TYR A 159 -7.58 19.82 -8.55
N GLN A 160 -6.55 19.20 -9.12
CA GLN A 160 -5.76 18.16 -8.45
C GLN A 160 -5.07 18.69 -7.18
N GLY A 161 -4.56 19.92 -7.21
CA GLY A 161 -3.99 20.58 -6.04
C GLY A 161 -5.02 20.80 -4.92
N MET A 162 -6.20 21.31 -5.27
CA MET A 162 -7.31 21.50 -4.33
C MET A 162 -7.80 20.17 -3.75
N VAL A 163 -8.00 19.17 -4.60
CA VAL A 163 -8.37 17.81 -4.20
C VAL A 163 -7.37 17.24 -3.20
N PHE A 164 -6.07 17.34 -3.50
CA PHE A 164 -5.01 16.86 -2.60
C PHE A 164 -5.06 17.55 -1.23
N VAL A 165 -5.25 18.87 -1.21
CA VAL A 165 -5.36 19.68 0.01
C VAL A 165 -6.64 19.34 0.78
N LEU A 166 -7.81 19.39 0.15
CA LEU A 166 -9.12 19.20 0.78
C LEU A 166 -9.36 17.76 1.23
N TYR A 167 -8.62 16.79 0.69
CA TYR A 167 -8.65 15.41 1.12
C TYR A 167 -7.63 15.12 2.24
N GLN A 168 -6.35 15.35 1.97
CA GLN A 168 -5.30 14.85 2.86
C GLN A 168 -5.11 15.72 4.10
N ILE A 169 -5.29 17.04 3.99
CA ILE A 169 -5.10 17.96 5.13
C ILE A 169 -6.16 17.73 6.21
N PRO A 170 -7.46 17.64 5.89
CA PRO A 170 -8.46 17.32 6.92
C PRO A 170 -8.24 15.97 7.59
N LEU A 171 -7.79 14.94 6.86
CA LEU A 171 -7.41 13.64 7.45
C LEU A 171 -6.21 13.77 8.40
N ALA A 172 -5.17 14.51 8.00
CA ALA A 172 -4.03 14.80 8.87
C ALA A 172 -4.45 15.57 10.13
N PHE A 173 -5.36 16.54 10.01
CA PHE A 173 -5.91 17.27 11.15
C PHE A 173 -6.81 16.41 12.02
N ALA A 174 -7.62 15.52 11.45
CA ALA A 174 -8.45 14.59 12.23
C ALA A 174 -7.57 13.74 13.16
N PHE A 175 -6.47 13.19 12.65
CA PHE A 175 -5.49 12.50 13.48
C PHE A 175 -4.87 13.42 14.54
N TRP A 176 -4.42 14.62 14.15
CA TRP A 176 -3.80 15.56 15.08
C TRP A 176 -4.75 15.97 16.22
N PHE A 177 -6.01 16.30 15.91
CA PHE A 177 -7.03 16.59 16.91
C PHE A 177 -7.28 15.40 17.82
N HIS A 178 -7.37 14.19 17.26
CA HIS A 178 -7.54 12.97 18.05
C HIS A 178 -6.39 12.79 19.04
N ARG A 179 -5.17 13.09 18.60
CA ARG A 179 -3.94 12.88 19.37
C ARG A 179 -3.69 13.91 20.45
N TYR A 180 -3.98 15.19 20.17
CA TYR A 180 -3.50 16.30 21.01
C TYR A 180 -4.61 17.16 21.63
N ILE A 181 -5.85 17.06 21.16
CA ILE A 181 -6.94 17.96 21.59
C ILE A 181 -8.17 17.21 22.07
N SER A 182 -8.91 16.55 21.17
CA SER A 182 -10.19 15.93 21.50
C SER A 182 -10.61 14.92 20.43
N LYS A 183 -11.07 13.74 20.90
CA LYS A 183 -11.69 12.71 20.04
C LYS A 183 -12.95 13.23 19.37
N THR A 184 -13.78 14.00 20.08
CA THR A 184 -15.03 14.54 19.53
C THR A 184 -14.75 15.50 18.36
N LEU A 185 -13.76 16.39 18.52
CA LEU A 185 -13.39 17.33 17.47
C LEU A 185 -12.78 16.59 16.26
N ALA A 186 -11.96 15.57 16.51
CA ALA A 186 -11.42 14.72 15.46
C ALA A 186 -12.52 14.03 14.64
N CYS A 187 -13.52 13.44 15.30
CA CYS A 187 -14.67 12.84 14.64
C CYS A 187 -15.49 13.89 13.86
N ALA A 188 -15.63 15.11 14.38
CA ALA A 188 -16.31 16.19 13.67
C ALA A 188 -15.56 16.59 12.38
N VAL A 189 -14.23 16.76 12.44
CA VAL A 189 -13.40 17.04 11.26
C VAL A 189 -13.51 15.90 10.24
N LEU A 190 -13.42 14.65 10.70
CA LEU A 190 -13.51 13.49 9.83
C LEU A 190 -14.89 13.35 9.17
N SER A 191 -15.96 13.64 9.92
CA SER A 191 -17.34 13.65 9.40
C SER A 191 -17.52 14.73 8.33
N MET A 192 -17.00 15.95 8.57
CA MET A 192 -17.02 17.02 7.56
C MET A 192 -16.21 16.64 6.31
N THR A 193 -15.07 15.98 6.50
CA THR A 193 -14.26 15.44 5.38
C THR A 193 -15.06 14.41 4.59
N GLY A 194 -15.82 13.56 5.29
CA GLY A 194 -16.74 12.58 4.70
C GLY A 194 -17.85 13.15 3.84
N LEU A 195 -18.27 14.40 4.07
CA LEU A 195 -19.23 15.10 3.21
C LEU A 195 -18.56 15.64 1.93
N VAL A 196 -17.28 15.98 2.01
CA VAL A 196 -16.51 16.57 0.91
C VAL A 196 -15.93 15.49 -0.02
N ILE A 197 -15.50 14.35 0.53
CA ILE A 197 -14.87 13.24 -0.21
C ILE A 197 -15.75 12.73 -1.37
N PRO A 198 -17.04 12.40 -1.18
CA PRO A 198 -17.92 11.96 -2.27
C PRO A 198 -18.03 12.99 -3.40
N LEU A 199 -18.11 14.28 -3.04
CA LEU A 199 -18.27 15.38 -4.00
C LEU A 199 -17.01 15.59 -4.85
N LEU A 200 -15.83 15.45 -4.24
CA LEU A 200 -14.55 15.77 -4.89
C LEU A 200 -13.81 14.56 -5.47
N LEU A 201 -13.98 13.37 -4.89
CA LEU A 201 -13.01 12.28 -5.04
C LEU A 201 -13.62 10.99 -5.55
N LEU A 202 -14.81 10.64 -5.08
CA LEU A 202 -15.42 9.32 -5.30
C LEU A 202 -16.77 9.49 -6.02
N ASN A 203 -16.75 9.81 -7.32
CA ASN A 203 -17.98 9.69 -8.13
C ASN A 203 -18.18 8.27 -8.66
N HIS A 204 -17.22 7.36 -8.42
CA HIS A 204 -17.39 5.98 -8.83
C HIS A 204 -18.28 5.27 -7.79
N PRO A 205 -19.42 4.67 -8.19
CA PRO A 205 -20.38 4.09 -7.25
C PRO A 205 -19.78 3.03 -6.32
N THR A 206 -18.78 2.28 -6.81
CA THR A 206 -18.11 1.23 -6.02
C THR A 206 -17.26 1.80 -4.88
N ASP A 207 -16.65 2.96 -5.09
CA ASP A 207 -15.77 3.56 -4.09
C ASP A 207 -16.59 4.12 -2.91
N LEU A 208 -17.77 4.69 -3.19
CA LEU A 208 -18.69 5.14 -2.15
C LEU A 208 -19.18 3.98 -1.29
N LYS A 209 -19.61 2.90 -1.94
CA LYS A 209 -20.05 1.69 -1.24
C LYS A 209 -18.95 1.15 -0.31
N HIS A 210 -17.72 1.07 -0.79
CA HIS A 210 -16.60 0.57 0.02
C HIS A 210 -16.23 1.51 1.18
N LEU A 211 -16.30 2.83 0.96
CA LEU A 211 -16.07 3.80 2.04
C LEU A 211 -17.11 3.67 3.16
N GLU A 212 -18.38 3.50 2.80
CA GLU A 212 -19.48 3.29 3.74
C GLU A 212 -19.34 1.99 4.52
N GLU A 213 -19.11 0.87 3.83
CA GLU A 213 -18.96 -0.46 4.43
C GLU A 213 -17.82 -0.53 5.44
N ARG A 214 -16.73 0.22 5.21
CA ARG A 214 -15.53 0.16 6.04
C ARG A 214 -15.54 1.06 7.24
N GLN A 215 -16.55 1.92 7.38
CA GLN A 215 -16.57 2.91 8.45
C GLN A 215 -15.25 3.72 8.50
N ALA A 216 -14.59 3.89 7.36
CA ALA A 216 -13.26 4.48 7.22
C ALA A 216 -13.15 5.88 7.88
N LEU A 217 -14.29 6.55 7.96
CA LEU A 217 -14.48 7.88 8.52
C LEU A 217 -14.93 7.86 10.00
N GLN A 218 -14.84 6.72 10.68
CA GLN A 218 -15.21 6.57 12.09
C GLN A 218 -14.01 6.41 13.02
N ALA A 219 -12.80 6.28 12.47
CA ALA A 219 -11.57 6.08 13.23
C ALA A 219 -10.50 7.13 12.87
N PRO A 220 -10.59 8.37 13.40
CA PRO A 220 -9.62 9.44 13.14
C PRO A 220 -8.17 9.06 13.42
N GLN A 221 -7.94 8.14 14.35
CA GLN A 221 -6.62 7.64 14.69
C GLN A 221 -5.94 6.85 13.56
N LEU A 222 -6.69 6.29 12.61
CA LEU A 222 -6.13 5.58 11.46
C LEU A 222 -5.62 6.52 10.37
N ALA A 223 -6.00 7.80 10.40
CA ALA A 223 -5.53 8.81 9.44
C ALA A 223 -4.08 9.28 9.68
N TYR A 224 -3.33 8.61 10.57
CA TYR A 224 -1.95 8.95 10.88
C TYR A 224 -1.00 8.99 9.66
N PRO A 225 -1.13 8.15 8.60
CA PRO A 225 -0.20 8.25 7.47
C PRO A 225 -0.21 9.64 6.81
N TYR A 226 -1.40 10.26 6.71
CA TYR A 226 -1.51 11.63 6.21
C TYR A 226 -0.82 12.64 7.14
N TYR A 227 -1.02 12.52 8.46
CA TYR A 227 -0.35 13.39 9.43
C TYR A 227 1.17 13.28 9.32
N HIS A 228 1.73 12.07 9.27
CA HIS A 228 3.17 11.87 9.16
C HIS A 228 3.72 12.39 7.83
N ALA A 229 2.99 12.20 6.72
CA ALA A 229 3.41 12.72 5.43
C ALA A 229 3.46 14.26 5.40
N TRP A 230 2.42 14.92 5.90
CA TRP A 230 2.37 16.38 5.98
C TRP A 230 3.37 16.94 6.99
N LYS A 231 3.52 16.30 8.16
CA LYS A 231 4.53 16.67 9.15
C LYS A 231 5.92 16.66 8.52
N SER A 232 6.31 15.58 7.86
CA SER A 232 7.62 15.47 7.19
C SER A 232 7.82 16.50 6.08
N LEU A 233 6.76 16.86 5.35
CA LEU A 233 6.80 17.92 4.35
C LEU A 233 7.01 19.29 4.98
N PHE A 234 6.29 19.62 6.05
CA PHE A 234 6.36 20.93 6.73
C PHE A 234 7.62 21.10 7.58
N THR A 235 8.14 20.04 8.19
CA THR A 235 9.39 20.08 8.97
C THR A 235 10.63 19.92 8.11
N LEU A 236 10.48 19.74 6.80
CA LEU A 236 11.55 19.43 5.85
C LEU A 236 12.36 18.17 6.25
N GLN A 237 11.77 17.27 7.03
CA GLN A 237 12.37 16.01 7.44
C GLN A 237 12.28 14.98 6.30
N THR A 238 13.04 15.22 5.23
CA THR A 238 13.05 14.39 4.03
C THR A 238 13.58 12.96 4.25
N LYS A 239 14.23 12.71 5.39
CA LYS A 239 14.77 11.38 5.76
C LYS A 239 13.68 10.31 5.88
N GLU A 240 12.48 10.67 6.33
CA GLU A 240 11.32 9.76 6.43
C GLU A 240 10.99 9.11 5.08
N PHE A 241 11.19 9.84 3.98
CA PHE A 241 10.91 9.39 2.63
C PHE A 241 12.17 9.04 1.83
N ALA A 242 13.31 8.81 2.51
CA ALA A 242 14.59 8.54 1.85
C ALA A 242 14.57 7.30 0.94
N TYR A 243 13.64 6.37 1.15
CA TYR A 243 13.44 5.14 0.37
C TYR A 243 12.13 5.12 -0.43
N CYS A 244 11.41 6.24 -0.48
CA CYS A 244 10.11 6.38 -1.14
C CYS A 244 10.31 6.71 -2.62
N TYR A 245 10.73 5.73 -3.42
CA TYR A 245 10.96 5.84 -4.87
C TYR A 245 10.83 4.47 -5.54
N LEU A 246 10.60 4.40 -6.86
CA LEU A 246 10.56 3.12 -7.58
C LEU A 246 11.90 2.35 -7.51
N PRO A 247 11.90 1.01 -7.44
CA PRO A 247 13.12 0.22 -7.47
C PRO A 247 14.09 0.71 -8.54
N LYS A 248 15.37 0.87 -8.17
CA LYS A 248 16.39 1.40 -9.09
C LYS A 248 16.60 0.51 -10.30
N ASP A 249 16.52 -0.80 -10.10
CA ASP A 249 16.70 -1.82 -11.11
C ASP A 249 15.36 -2.54 -11.34
N LEU A 250 14.65 -2.07 -12.35
CA LEU A 250 13.36 -2.63 -12.78
C LEU A 250 13.50 -3.90 -13.61
N THR A 251 14.74 -4.34 -13.90
CA THR A 251 15.01 -5.62 -14.56
C THR A 251 15.07 -6.73 -13.52
N SER A 252 15.79 -6.51 -12.41
CA SER A 252 15.85 -7.47 -11.30
C SER A 252 14.61 -7.45 -10.42
N MET A 253 13.97 -6.28 -10.24
CA MET A 253 12.73 -6.11 -9.48
C MET A 253 11.66 -5.41 -10.32
N PRO A 254 11.06 -6.11 -11.30
CA PRO A 254 10.02 -5.53 -12.12
C PRO A 254 8.78 -5.14 -11.30
N VAL A 255 8.09 -4.10 -11.78
CA VAL A 255 6.92 -3.52 -11.14
C VAL A 255 5.72 -3.58 -12.08
N LEU A 256 4.63 -4.20 -11.62
CA LEU A 256 3.31 -4.05 -12.20
C LEU A 256 2.57 -2.94 -11.45
N PHE A 257 2.20 -1.87 -12.14
CA PHE A 257 1.34 -0.85 -11.59
C PHE A 257 -0.08 -0.99 -12.15
N LEU A 258 -1.06 -1.18 -11.26
CA LEU A 258 -2.48 -1.24 -11.59
C LEU A 258 -3.19 -0.06 -10.95
N HIS A 259 -4.04 0.66 -11.69
CA HIS A 259 -4.87 1.72 -11.12
C HIS A 259 -6.23 1.81 -11.78
N GLY A 260 -7.22 2.40 -11.10
CA GLY A 260 -8.51 2.71 -11.71
C GLY A 260 -8.40 3.78 -12.80
N GLN A 261 -9.05 3.58 -13.94
CA GLN A 261 -9.08 4.58 -15.02
C GLN A 261 -9.90 5.83 -14.66
N HIS A 262 -10.92 5.69 -13.80
CA HIS A 262 -11.88 6.76 -13.49
C HIS A 262 -11.63 7.42 -12.13
N LYS A 263 -10.47 7.17 -11.54
CA LYS A 263 -10.13 7.82 -10.28
C LYS A 263 -9.88 9.31 -10.48
N LYS A 264 -10.47 10.13 -9.62
CA LYS A 264 -10.32 11.59 -9.68
C LYS A 264 -9.04 12.10 -9.03
N ILE A 265 -8.45 11.32 -8.14
CA ILE A 265 -7.18 11.65 -7.49
C ILE A 265 -6.06 10.83 -8.14
N PRO A 266 -5.15 11.46 -8.89
CA PRO A 266 -3.91 10.80 -9.28
C PRO A 266 -3.01 10.70 -8.04
N LEU A 267 -3.09 9.57 -7.34
CA LEU A 267 -2.15 9.20 -6.28
C LEU A 267 -0.87 8.55 -6.84
N HIS A 268 -0.71 8.57 -8.16
CA HIS A 268 0.50 8.18 -8.89
C HIS A 268 1.18 9.41 -9.51
N VAL A 269 2.44 9.25 -9.85
CA VAL A 269 3.22 10.27 -10.57
C VAL A 269 3.50 9.83 -12.00
N GLN A 270 3.22 10.72 -12.96
CA GLN A 270 3.40 10.44 -14.40
C GLN A 270 4.80 9.91 -14.73
N GLN A 271 5.83 10.48 -14.08
CA GLN A 271 7.22 10.06 -14.27
C GLN A 271 7.45 8.58 -13.95
N GLY A 272 6.72 8.03 -12.98
CA GLY A 272 6.77 6.61 -12.66
C GLY A 272 6.17 5.78 -13.78
N GLU A 273 5.00 6.18 -14.27
CA GLU A 273 4.33 5.50 -15.39
C GLU A 273 5.18 5.51 -16.65
N ASP A 274 5.74 6.67 -17.00
CA ASP A 274 6.60 6.84 -18.17
C ASP A 274 7.82 5.91 -18.12
N VAL A 275 8.38 5.69 -16.91
CA VAL A 275 9.49 4.75 -16.72
C VAL A 275 9.01 3.31 -16.88
N LEU A 276 7.90 2.91 -16.25
CA LEU A 276 7.39 1.55 -16.36
C LEU A 276 6.98 1.19 -17.80
N ASN A 277 6.31 2.11 -18.51
CA ASN A 277 5.93 1.91 -19.91
C ASN A 277 7.17 1.82 -20.81
N ARG A 278 8.19 2.66 -20.59
CA ARG A 278 9.44 2.55 -21.34
C ARG A 278 10.15 1.21 -21.11
N GLU A 279 10.12 0.69 -19.90
CA GLU A 279 10.67 -0.64 -19.62
C GLU A 279 9.86 -1.73 -20.35
N HIS A 280 8.53 -1.62 -20.35
CA HIS A 280 7.67 -2.51 -21.12
C HIS A 280 7.98 -2.51 -22.63
N ASP A 281 8.14 -1.32 -23.22
CA ASP A 281 8.43 -1.14 -24.65
C ASP A 281 9.78 -1.77 -25.06
N LYS A 282 10.71 -1.90 -24.11
CA LYS A 282 12.00 -2.61 -24.30
C LYS A 282 11.88 -4.13 -24.17
N GLY A 283 10.70 -4.65 -23.86
CA GLY A 283 10.47 -6.08 -23.59
C GLY A 283 10.70 -6.51 -22.14
N ASN A 284 10.91 -5.57 -21.21
CA ASN A 284 11.01 -5.89 -19.79
C ASN A 284 9.62 -6.14 -19.17
N LYS A 285 9.59 -6.77 -17.99
CA LYS A 285 8.34 -7.21 -17.36
C LYS A 285 7.53 -6.07 -16.73
N SER A 286 8.19 -4.98 -16.33
CA SER A 286 7.54 -3.82 -15.71
C SER A 286 6.50 -3.20 -16.66
N LYS A 287 5.32 -2.83 -16.15
CA LYS A 287 4.25 -2.22 -16.96
C LYS A 287 3.20 -1.49 -16.13
N VAL A 288 2.45 -0.60 -16.78
CA VAL A 288 1.27 0.07 -16.24
C VAL A 288 0.00 -0.53 -16.85
N VAL A 289 -1.04 -0.69 -16.05
CA VAL A 289 -2.37 -1.13 -16.48
C VAL A 289 -3.43 -0.25 -15.82
N ALA A 290 -4.19 0.45 -16.65
CA ALA A 290 -5.36 1.21 -16.23
C ALA A 290 -6.60 0.31 -16.32
N MET A 291 -7.25 0.07 -15.19
CA MET A 291 -8.40 -0.81 -15.06
C MET A 291 -9.67 -0.11 -15.58
N PRO A 292 -10.30 -0.63 -16.64
CA PRO A 292 -11.53 -0.06 -17.18
C PRO A 292 -12.62 -0.01 -16.11
N ASN A 293 -13.33 1.12 -16.03
CA ASN A 293 -14.40 1.32 -15.04
C ASN A 293 -13.94 1.09 -13.58
N GLY A 294 -12.63 1.20 -13.31
CA GLY A 294 -12.07 1.08 -11.96
C GLY A 294 -11.98 2.43 -11.26
N GLY A 295 -12.38 2.45 -9.99
CA GLY A 295 -12.11 3.52 -9.03
C GLY A 295 -10.84 3.27 -8.20
N HIS A 296 -10.76 3.86 -6.99
CA HIS A 296 -9.65 3.67 -6.05
C HIS A 296 -9.54 2.21 -5.57
N TRP A 297 -10.68 1.55 -5.36
CA TRP A 297 -10.76 0.15 -4.93
C TRP A 297 -11.09 -0.81 -6.08
N PHE A 298 -10.57 -0.53 -7.28
CA PHE A 298 -10.82 -1.36 -8.47
C PHE A 298 -10.54 -2.85 -8.27
N TYR A 299 -9.57 -3.21 -7.42
CA TYR A 299 -9.20 -4.59 -7.17
C TYR A 299 -10.26 -5.37 -6.37
N LEU A 300 -11.22 -4.68 -5.78
CA LEU A 300 -12.37 -5.26 -5.09
C LEU A 300 -13.60 -5.33 -6.00
N SER A 301 -13.85 -4.29 -6.79
CA SER A 301 -14.99 -4.26 -7.71
C SER A 301 -14.75 -5.10 -8.97
N ASN A 302 -13.50 -5.20 -9.43
CA ASN A 302 -13.10 -5.85 -10.68
C ASN A 302 -12.03 -6.93 -10.39
N LEU A 303 -12.27 -7.74 -9.35
CA LEU A 303 -11.28 -8.72 -8.88
C LEU A 303 -10.83 -9.69 -9.97
N ASP A 304 -11.71 -10.15 -10.86
CA ASP A 304 -11.37 -11.10 -11.92
C ASP A 304 -10.39 -10.52 -12.95
N GLU A 305 -10.63 -9.30 -13.39
CA GLU A 305 -9.76 -8.61 -14.34
C GLU A 305 -8.41 -8.26 -13.69
N CYS A 306 -8.46 -7.73 -12.45
CA CYS A 306 -7.25 -7.45 -11.67
C CYS A 306 -6.43 -8.73 -11.46
N TRP A 307 -7.11 -9.83 -11.12
CA TRP A 307 -6.51 -11.16 -10.96
C TRP A 307 -5.80 -11.62 -12.23
N GLY A 308 -6.43 -11.49 -13.40
CA GLY A 308 -5.80 -11.89 -14.67
C GLY A 308 -4.46 -11.19 -14.93
N HIS A 309 -4.37 -9.89 -14.60
CA HIS A 309 -3.11 -9.15 -14.73
C HIS A 309 -2.06 -9.57 -13.69
N ILE A 310 -2.48 -9.77 -12.43
CA ILE A 310 -1.61 -10.24 -11.35
C ILE A 310 -1.06 -11.63 -11.68
N GLU A 311 -1.92 -12.58 -12.02
CA GLU A 311 -1.54 -13.96 -12.33
C GLU A 311 -0.57 -14.01 -13.52
N ALA A 312 -0.87 -13.28 -14.60
CA ALA A 312 0.02 -13.20 -15.76
C ALA A 312 1.38 -12.58 -15.42
N PHE A 313 1.41 -11.63 -14.49
CA PHE A 313 2.64 -10.98 -14.04
C PHE A 313 3.42 -11.79 -13.00
N LEU A 314 2.83 -12.79 -12.35
CA LEU A 314 3.56 -13.67 -11.43
C LEU A 314 4.24 -14.85 -12.15
N LYS A 315 3.68 -15.29 -13.28
CA LYS A 315 4.31 -16.26 -14.21
C LYS A 315 5.59 -15.64 -14.79
#